data_AF-A0A023NBB1-F1
#
_entry.id   AF-A0A023NBB1-F1
#
_cell.length_a   1.000
_cell.length_b   1.000
_cell.length_c   1.000
_cell.angle_alpha   90.00
_cell.angle_beta   90.00
_cell.angle_gamma   90.00
#
_symmetry.space_group_name_H-M   'P 1'
#
loop_
_entity.id
_entity.type
_entity.pdbx_description
1 polymer ?
#
loop_
_entity_poly.entity_id
_entity_poly.type
_entity_poly.pdbx_seq_one_letter_code
_entity_poly.pdbx_strand_id
1 'polypeptide(L)'
;CKPSCAWSNVTTLATGATPVLSCDIDNNPLTDFDTASGCDGGSAYMCSNESPWAVSEDLAYGYAAVSIADGTEESYCCACYELTFTSTALEGKKMIVQATNTGADLSTNQFDISI
;
A
#
# COMPACT_ATOMS: atom_id res chain seq x y z
N CYS A 1 6.69 9.23 0.14
CA CYS A 1 5.50 10.09 0.03
C CYS A 1 4.42 9.57 0.98
N LYS A 2 3.35 10.33 1.23
CA LYS A 2 2.12 9.78 1.82
C LYS A 2 1.48 8.80 0.82
N PRO A 3 1.07 7.59 1.22
CA PRO A 3 0.35 6.66 0.35
C PRO A 3 -1.01 7.22 -0.09
N SER A 4 -1.42 6.98 -1.33
CA SER A 4 -2.67 7.53 -1.86
C SER A 4 -3.92 6.96 -1.16
N CYS A 5 -3.87 5.73 -0.65
CA CYS A 5 -4.97 5.17 0.15
C CYS A 5 -5.03 5.72 1.60
N ALA A 6 -4.14 6.66 1.97
CA ALA A 6 -4.14 7.31 3.28
C ALA A 6 -5.02 8.58 3.33
N TRP A 7 -5.67 8.96 2.22
CA TRP A 7 -6.63 10.06 2.17
C TRP A 7 -8.02 9.64 2.63
N SER A 8 -8.72 10.56 3.32
CA SER A 8 -10.00 10.31 4.00
C SER A 8 -11.16 9.90 3.07
N ASN A 9 -11.07 10.22 1.78
CA ASN A 9 -12.14 10.06 0.79
C ASN A 9 -11.79 9.12 -0.37
N VAL A 10 -10.80 8.25 -0.19
CA VAL A 10 -10.27 7.40 -1.28
C VAL A 10 -11.12 6.15 -1.54
N THR A 11 -11.80 5.61 -0.53
CA THR A 11 -12.65 4.41 -0.67
C THR A 11 -13.71 4.31 0.44
N THR A 12 -14.72 3.45 0.22
CA THR A 12 -15.69 3.08 1.25
C THR A 12 -15.09 2.02 2.17
N LEU A 13 -14.83 2.41 3.41
CA LEU A 13 -14.25 1.54 4.42
C LEU A 13 -15.32 0.83 5.26
N ALA A 14 -14.99 -0.36 5.77
CA ALA A 14 -15.83 -1.06 6.72
C ALA A 14 -16.06 -0.23 8.00
N THR A 15 -17.19 -0.43 8.68
CA THR A 15 -17.48 0.28 9.93
C THR A 15 -16.38 0.08 10.96
N GLY A 16 -15.78 1.18 11.43
CA GLY A 16 -14.68 1.17 12.39
C GLY A 16 -13.29 1.04 11.77
N ALA A 17 -13.17 0.92 10.45
CA ALA A 17 -11.89 1.02 9.76
C ALA A 17 -11.53 2.49 9.43
N THR A 18 -10.24 2.73 9.26
CA THR A 18 -9.68 4.02 8.85
C THR A 18 -8.98 3.89 7.51
N PRO A 19 -8.69 5.00 6.80
CA PRO A 19 -7.72 4.99 5.72
C PRO A 19 -6.38 4.42 6.18
N VAL A 20 -5.51 4.12 5.22
CA VAL A 20 -4.12 3.76 5.53
C VAL A 20 -3.51 4.86 6.41
N LEU A 21 -2.82 4.47 7.48
CA LEU A 21 -2.15 5.44 8.33
C LEU A 21 -0.92 5.99 7.62
N SER A 22 -0.76 7.30 7.67
CA SER A 22 0.52 7.95 7.36
C SER A 22 1.24 8.31 8.65
N CYS A 23 2.54 8.55 8.58
CA CYS A 23 3.37 8.90 9.73
C CYS A 23 4.05 10.26 9.54
N ASP A 24 4.42 10.91 10.64
CA ASP A 24 5.34 12.04 10.59
C ASP A 24 6.78 11.59 10.30
N ILE A 25 7.72 12.55 10.28
CA ILE A 25 9.14 12.28 9.98
C ILE A 25 9.82 11.38 11.02
N ASP A 26 9.29 11.31 12.24
CA ASP A 26 9.79 10.51 13.34
C ASP A 26 9.04 9.17 13.45
N ASN A 27 8.26 8.82 12.41
CA ASN A 27 7.50 7.58 12.30
C ASN A 27 6.35 7.43 13.32
N ASN A 28 5.82 8.55 13.83
CA ASN A 28 4.62 8.53 14.66
C ASN A 28 3.37 8.53 13.76
N PRO A 29 2.39 7.64 13.99
CA PRO A 29 1.15 7.61 13.21
C PRO A 29 0.36 8.92 13.33
N LEU A 30 -0.07 9.44 12.19
CA LEU A 30 -0.93 10.62 12.09
C LEU A 30 -2.40 10.19 12.06
N THR A 31 -3.21 10.82 12.92
CA THR A 31 -4.68 10.61 12.94
C THR A 31 -5.43 11.62 12.08
N ASP A 32 -4.75 12.66 11.60
CA ASP A 32 -5.28 13.60 10.63
C ASP A 32 -4.98 13.10 9.20
N PHE A 33 -5.98 12.44 8.62
CA PHE A 33 -5.89 11.88 7.26
C PHE A 33 -5.83 12.93 6.16
N ASP A 34 -5.99 14.22 6.47
CA ASP A 34 -5.89 15.31 5.49
C ASP A 34 -4.54 16.05 5.58
N THR A 35 -3.63 15.62 6.49
CA THR A 35 -2.24 16.13 6.51
C THR A 35 -1.58 15.90 5.15
N ALA A 36 -0.99 16.97 4.61
CA ALA A 36 -0.39 16.97 3.28
C ALA A 36 0.84 16.05 3.18
N SER A 37 1.02 15.44 2.01
CA SER A 37 2.17 14.57 1.71
C SER A 37 3.48 15.34 1.79
N GLY A 38 4.50 14.75 2.41
CA GLY A 38 5.86 15.29 2.41
C GLY A 38 6.48 15.41 1.01
N CYS A 39 5.98 14.66 0.02
CA CYS A 39 6.39 14.82 -1.38
C CYS A 39 5.81 16.08 -2.05
N ASP A 40 4.76 16.66 -1.45
CA ASP A 40 4.12 17.91 -1.90
C ASP A 40 4.38 19.07 -0.93
N GLY A 41 5.43 18.95 -0.10
CA GLY A 41 5.83 19.98 0.88
C GLY A 41 5.10 19.92 2.22
N GLY A 42 4.32 18.88 2.48
CA GLY A 42 3.66 18.61 3.76
C GLY A 42 4.52 17.83 4.76
N SER A 43 3.88 17.15 5.71
CA SER A 43 4.54 16.43 6.81
C SER A 43 4.06 14.99 7.02
N ALA A 44 3.26 14.44 6.09
CA ALA A 44 2.86 13.04 6.09
C ALA A 44 3.72 12.18 5.15
N TYR A 45 4.19 11.05 5.65
CA TYR A 45 5.02 10.07 4.97
C TYR A 45 4.39 8.67 5.10
N MET A 46 4.87 7.71 4.30
CA MET A 46 4.57 6.29 4.50
C MET A 46 5.14 5.85 5.84
N CYS A 47 4.38 5.07 6.61
CA CYS A 47 4.87 4.56 7.89
C CYS A 47 5.90 3.45 7.65
N SER A 48 6.92 3.35 8.51
CA SER A 48 7.97 2.32 8.38
C SER A 48 7.45 0.90 8.65
N ASN A 49 6.25 0.75 9.20
CA ASN A 49 5.60 -0.53 9.37
C ASN A 49 4.89 -1.00 8.08
N GLU A 50 4.81 -0.16 7.05
CA GLU A 50 4.42 -0.54 5.69
C GLU A 50 5.58 -1.20 4.91
N SER A 51 6.43 -1.93 5.63
CA SER A 51 7.55 -2.72 5.10
C SER A 51 7.19 -4.22 5.09
N PRO A 52 7.75 -5.01 4.17
CA PRO A 52 7.41 -6.42 4.04
C PRO A 52 8.13 -7.27 5.09
N TRP A 53 7.56 -8.42 5.41
CA TRP A 53 8.19 -9.40 6.30
C TRP A 53 7.92 -10.83 5.86
N ALA A 54 8.90 -11.71 6.09
CA ALA A 54 8.75 -13.13 5.86
C ALA A 54 7.98 -13.79 7.02
N VAL A 55 7.00 -14.62 6.67
CA VAL A 55 6.26 -15.50 7.60
C VAL A 55 6.92 -16.86 7.66
N SER A 56 7.41 -17.33 6.50
CA SER A 56 8.19 -18.56 6.33
C SER A 56 9.14 -18.39 5.15
N GLU A 57 9.85 -19.46 4.78
CA GLU A 57 10.68 -19.45 3.57
C GLU A 57 9.86 -19.22 2.29
N ASP A 58 8.56 -19.59 2.27
CA ASP A 58 7.72 -19.57 1.07
C ASP A 58 6.56 -18.58 1.12
N LEU A 59 6.39 -17.86 2.25
CA LEU A 59 5.33 -16.87 2.43
C LEU A 59 5.86 -15.59 3.05
N ALA A 60 5.53 -14.45 2.43
CA ALA A 60 5.72 -13.12 2.98
C ALA A 60 4.40 -12.33 3.03
N TYR A 61 4.35 -11.33 3.89
CA TYR A 61 3.34 -10.27 3.86
C TYR A 61 4.00 -8.94 3.51
N GLY A 62 3.22 -7.99 3.00
CA GLY A 62 3.68 -6.62 2.81
C GLY A 62 2.64 -5.72 2.19
N TYR A 63 3.12 -4.71 1.47
CA TYR A 63 2.33 -3.61 0.95
C TYR A 63 2.77 -3.30 -0.48
N ALA A 64 1.88 -2.73 -1.28
CA ALA A 64 2.20 -2.36 -2.66
C ALA A 64 1.42 -1.13 -3.12
N ALA A 65 2.02 -0.39 -4.05
CA ALA A 65 1.28 0.44 -4.97
C ALA A 65 0.73 -0.41 -6.11
N VAL A 66 -0.54 -0.26 -6.47
CA VAL A 66 -1.19 -1.14 -7.46
C VAL A 66 -1.96 -0.38 -8.52
N SER A 67 -2.03 -0.98 -9.71
CA SER A 67 -2.96 -0.62 -10.78
C SER A 67 -3.60 -1.90 -11.28
N ILE A 68 -4.90 -2.08 -11.04
CA ILE A 68 -5.64 -3.32 -11.37
C ILE A 68 -6.56 -3.06 -12.56
N ALA A 69 -6.50 -3.94 -13.55
CA ALA A 69 -7.38 -3.89 -14.72
C ALA A 69 -8.85 -3.80 -14.30
N ASP A 70 -9.60 -2.95 -14.99
CA ASP A 70 -11.03 -2.72 -14.78
C ASP A 70 -11.40 -2.23 -13.36
N GLY A 71 -10.41 -1.83 -12.56
CA GLY A 71 -10.57 -1.25 -11.23
C GLY A 71 -10.29 0.25 -11.19
N THR A 72 -10.71 0.87 -10.10
CA THR A 72 -10.36 2.24 -9.71
C THR A 72 -9.64 2.22 -8.37
N GLU A 73 -9.00 3.34 -8.02
CA GLU A 73 -8.38 3.50 -6.70
C GLU A 73 -9.34 3.17 -5.55
N GLU A 74 -10.59 3.61 -5.66
CA GLU A 74 -11.65 3.25 -4.73
C GLU A 74 -11.86 1.74 -4.61
N SER A 75 -11.78 0.97 -5.71
CA SER A 75 -12.03 -0.47 -5.68
C SER A 75 -10.88 -1.30 -5.09
N TYR A 76 -9.64 -0.84 -5.18
CA TYR A 76 -8.47 -1.62 -4.74
C TYR A 76 -7.80 -1.05 -3.49
N CYS A 77 -8.07 0.21 -3.09
CA CYS A 77 -7.50 0.73 -1.85
C CYS A 77 -7.88 -0.14 -0.66
N CYS A 78 -6.86 -0.49 0.14
CA CYS A 78 -6.94 -1.38 1.29
C CYS A 78 -7.25 -2.86 0.97
N ALA A 79 -7.50 -3.22 -0.31
CA ALA A 79 -7.69 -4.61 -0.71
C ALA A 79 -6.38 -5.42 -0.52
N CYS A 80 -6.53 -6.73 -0.29
CA CYS A 80 -5.42 -7.65 -0.16
C CYS A 80 -5.38 -8.63 -1.33
N TYR A 81 -4.18 -8.91 -1.84
CA TYR A 81 -3.95 -9.83 -2.96
C TYR A 81 -2.90 -10.86 -2.57
N GLU A 82 -3.16 -12.14 -2.85
CA GLU A 82 -2.14 -13.18 -2.80
C GLU A 82 -1.45 -13.27 -4.16
N LEU A 83 -0.17 -12.91 -4.19
CA LEU A 83 0.71 -13.05 -5.35
C LEU A 83 1.42 -14.40 -5.25
N THR A 84 1.46 -15.13 -6.37
CA THR A 84 2.36 -16.28 -6.55
C THR A 84 3.37 -15.90 -7.61
N PHE A 85 4.65 -15.84 -7.26
CA PHE A 85 5.71 -15.46 -8.20
C PHE A 85 5.89 -16.58 -9.24
N THR A 86 6.06 -16.21 -10.51
CA THR A 86 6.13 -17.14 -11.65
C THR A 86 7.50 -17.18 -12.33
N SER A 87 8.49 -16.47 -11.79
CA SER A 87 9.84 -16.40 -12.35
C SER A 87 10.87 -15.95 -11.30
N THR A 88 12.14 -15.88 -11.70
CA THR A 88 13.31 -15.51 -10.86
C THR A 88 13.60 -16.52 -9.75
N ALA A 89 14.41 -16.14 -8.76
CA ALA A 89 14.68 -16.95 -7.57
C ALA A 89 13.46 -17.09 -6.64
N LEU A 90 12.39 -16.33 -6.87
CA LEU A 90 11.17 -16.35 -6.07
C LEU A 90 10.06 -17.24 -6.64
N GLU A 91 10.26 -17.88 -7.79
CA GLU A 91 9.23 -18.70 -8.45
C GLU A 91 8.61 -19.73 -7.49
N GLY A 92 7.27 -19.76 -7.44
CA GLY A 92 6.47 -20.62 -6.56
C GLY A 92 6.26 -20.07 -5.15
N LYS A 93 7.05 -19.09 -4.69
CA LYS A 93 6.83 -18.42 -3.41
C LYS A 93 5.62 -17.48 -3.48
N LYS A 94 5.05 -17.19 -2.32
CA LYS A 94 3.86 -16.38 -2.18
C LYS A 94 4.12 -15.10 -1.39
N MET A 95 3.42 -14.04 -1.76
CA MET A 95 3.37 -12.81 -0.99
C MET A 95 1.94 -12.31 -0.92
N ILE A 96 1.43 -12.05 0.28
CA ILE A 96 0.13 -11.40 0.45
C ILE A 96 0.39 -9.91 0.68
N VAL A 97 -0.12 -9.06 -0.19
CA VAL A 97 0.09 -7.62 -0.13
C VAL A 97 -1.22 -6.87 0.09
N GLN A 98 -1.19 -5.83 0.91
CA GLN A 98 -2.23 -4.82 0.95
C GLN A 98 -1.91 -3.70 -0.04
N ALA A 99 -2.89 -3.30 -0.85
CA ALA A 99 -2.78 -2.13 -1.71
C ALA A 99 -2.95 -0.85 -0.87
N THR A 100 -1.87 -0.07 -0.71
CA THR A 100 -1.88 1.18 0.07
C THR A 100 -1.66 2.43 -0.78
N ASN A 101 -1.31 2.25 -2.05
CA ASN A 101 -1.01 3.35 -2.95
C ASN A 101 -1.42 3.01 -4.40
N THR A 102 -1.54 4.03 -5.23
CA THR A 102 -1.51 3.93 -6.69
C THR A 102 -0.44 4.83 -7.27
N GLY A 103 -0.03 4.59 -8.52
CA GLY A 103 0.96 5.39 -9.24
C GLY A 103 0.46 5.69 -10.65
N ALA A 104 0.64 6.94 -11.10
CA ALA A 104 0.21 7.37 -12.43
C ALA A 104 1.02 6.72 -13.56
N ASP A 105 2.20 6.19 -13.26
CA ASP A 105 3.11 5.49 -14.15
C ASP A 105 2.96 3.96 -14.12
N LEU A 106 2.07 3.43 -13.28
CA LEU A 106 1.82 1.99 -13.20
C LEU A 106 1.06 1.52 -14.44
N SER A 107 1.62 0.48 -15.08
CA SER A 107 0.92 -0.29 -16.11
C SER A 107 -0.22 -1.14 -15.52
N THR A 108 -1.08 -1.65 -16.38
CA THR A 108 -2.21 -2.50 -15.98
C THR A 108 -1.74 -3.79 -15.30
N ASN A 109 -2.34 -4.13 -14.16
CA ASN A 109 -1.98 -5.25 -13.28
C ASN A 109 -0.55 -5.19 -12.72
N GLN A 110 0.01 -3.99 -12.58
CA GLN A 110 1.31 -3.79 -11.95
C GLN A 110 1.18 -3.66 -10.43
N PHE A 111 2.10 -4.33 -9.73
CA PHE A 111 2.31 -4.22 -8.29
C PHE A 111 3.72 -3.72 -8.04
N ASP A 112 3.85 -2.48 -7.59
CA ASP A 112 5.10 -1.92 -7.08
C ASP A 112 5.18 -2.23 -5.58
N ILE A 113 5.91 -3.29 -5.23
CA ILE A 113 6.04 -3.79 -3.86
C ILE A 113 6.86 -2.79 -3.03
N SER A 114 6.33 -2.38 -1.87
CA SER A 114 7.04 -1.56 -0.88
C SER A 114 8.15 -2.39 -0.25
N ILE A 115 9.40 -1.92 -0.32
CA ILE A 115 10.60 -2.57 0.23
C ILE A 115 11.53 -1.50 0.79
#